data_AF-A0A423J0Z6-F1
#
_entry.id   AF-A0A423J0Z6-F1
#
_cell.length_a   1.000
_cell.length_b   1.000
_cell.length_c   1.000
_cell.angle_alpha   90.00
_cell.angle_beta   90.00
_cell.angle_gamma   90.00
#
_symmetry.space_group_name_H-M   'P 1'
#
loop_
_entity.id
_entity.type
_entity.pdbx_description
1 polymer ?
#
loop_
_entity_poly.entity_id
_entity_poly.type
_entity_poly.pdbx_seq_one_letter_code
_entity_poly.pdbx_strand_id
1 'polypeptide(L)' 'MSNYIIKDKESNLIVKVICSSIKLRVIEKYRAIRVSDAILAKYDKLARLKSRNGTLVDAGELASVSPAFFELLQVRS' A
#
# COMPACT_ATOMS: atom_id res chain seq x y z
N MET A 1 -0.66 9.69 -13.92
CA MET A 1 -0.67 8.23 -13.61
C MET A 1 -1.15 8.03 -12.19
N SER A 2 -1.87 6.95 -11.89
CA SER A 2 -2.33 6.66 -10.53
C SER A 2 -1.52 5.52 -9.93
N ASN A 3 -0.97 5.74 -8.74
CA ASN A 3 -0.27 4.72 -8.00
C ASN A 3 -1.27 3.94 -7.14
N TYR A 4 -1.17 2.62 -7.14
CA TYR A 4 -2.01 1.74 -6.35
C TYR A 4 -1.14 0.84 -5.49
N ILE A 5 -1.40 0.84 -4.19
CA ILE A 5 -0.83 -0.12 -3.26
C ILE A 5 -1.85 -1.25 -3.10
N ILE A 6 -1.43 -2.47 -3.42
CA ILE A 6 -2.22 -3.68 -3.23
C ILE A 6 -1.79 -4.32 -1.92
N LYS A 7 -2.74 -4.40 -0.99
CA LYS A 7 -2.58 -5.15 0.25
C LYS A 7 -3.48 -6.38 0.27
N ASP A 8 -3.04 -7.39 0.99
CA ASP A 8 -3.88 -8.52 1.37
C ASP A 8 -4.91 -8.06 2.42
N LYS A 9 -6.17 -8.50 2.31
CA LYS A 9 -7.21 -8.14 3.28
C LYS A 9 -7.07 -8.89 4.60
N GLU A 10 -6.65 -10.15 4.57
CA GLU A 10 -6.50 -10.98 5.77
C GLU A 10 -5.25 -10.60 6.54
N SER A 11 -4.10 -10.57 5.85
CA SER A 11 -2.82 -10.32 6.52
C SER A 11 -2.49 -8.84 6.67
N ASN A 12 -3.25 -7.92 6.05
CA ASN A 12 -2.90 -6.49 5.91
C ASN A 12 -1.53 -6.19 5.28
N LEU A 13 -0.82 -7.22 4.80
CA LEU A 13 0.50 -7.08 4.18
C LEU A 13 0.39 -6.42 2.81
N ILE A 14 1.31 -5.51 2.51
CA ILE A 14 1.44 -4.95 1.18
C ILE A 14 2.13 -5.98 0.30
N VAL A 15 1.38 -6.48 -0.68
CA VAL A 15 1.83 -7.55 -1.58
C VAL A 15 2.52 -6.94 -2.79
N LYS A 16 1.98 -5.85 -3.32
CA LYS A 16 2.50 -5.23 -4.54
C LYS A 16 2.10 -3.78 -4.67
N VAL A 17 2.92 -3.01 -5.38
CA VAL A 17 2.56 -1.68 -5.87
C VAL A 17 2.41 -1.74 -7.37
N ILE A 18 1.33 -1.16 -7.89
CA ILE A 18 1.06 -1.06 -9.32
C ILE A 18 0.82 0.40 -9.67
N CYS A 19 1.60 0.92 -10.60
CA CYS A 19 1.27 2.16 -11.29
C CYS A 19 0.42 1.79 -12.49
N SER A 20 -0.86 2.16 -12.47
CA SER A 20 -1.76 1.91 -13.59
C SER A 20 -2.59 3.16 -13.87
N SER A 21 -2.82 3.43 -15.15
CA SER A 21 -3.78 4.45 -15.57
C SER A 21 -5.23 3.94 -15.54
N ILE A 22 -5.41 2.64 -15.33
CA ILE A 22 -6.70 1.94 -15.38
C ILE A 22 -7.11 1.57 -13.96
N LYS A 23 -8.39 1.75 -13.60
CA LYS A 23 -8.94 1.26 -12.32
C LYS A 23 -8.73 -0.25 -12.23
N LEU A 24 -7.85 -0.68 -11.33
CA LEU A 24 -7.62 -2.10 -11.06
C LEU A 24 -8.93 -2.72 -10.53
N ARG A 25 -9.33 -3.85 -11.11
CA ARG A 25 -10.41 -4.68 -10.54
C ARG A 25 -9.93 -5.18 -9.20
N VAL A 26 -10.68 -4.84 -8.15
CA VAL A 26 -10.45 -5.33 -6.80
C VAL A 26 -10.73 -6.83 -6.82
N ILE A 27 -9.69 -7.64 -6.63
CA ILE A 27 -9.82 -9.09 -6.46
C ILE A 27 -10.26 -9.31 -5.02
N GLU A 28 -11.17 -10.25 -4.73
CA GLU A 28 -11.76 -10.39 -3.39
C GLU A 28 -10.74 -10.48 -2.24
N LYS A 29 -9.61 -11.16 -2.49
CA LYS A 29 -8.48 -11.30 -1.55
C LYS A 29 -7.63 -10.04 -1.37
N TYR A 30 -7.56 -9.17 -2.38
CA TYR A 30 -6.60 -8.08 -2.42
C TYR A 30 -7.28 -6.72 -2.53
N ARG A 31 -6.93 -5.80 -1.62
CA ARG A 31 -7.43 -4.43 -1.61
C ARG A 31 -6.44 -3.50 -2.31
N ALA A 32 -6.87 -2.91 -3.42
CA ALA A 32 -6.12 -1.85 -4.10
C ALA A 32 -6.48 -0.48 -3.53
N ILE A 33 -5.48 0.24 -3.03
CA ILE A 33 -5.62 1.57 -2.45
C ILE A 33 -4.90 2.54 -3.37
N ARG A 34 -5.63 3.53 -3.89
CA ARG A 34 -5.03 4.60 -4.70
C ARG A 34 -4.23 5.50 -3.76
N VAL A 35 -2.96 5.72 -4.07
CA VAL A 35 -2.06 6.54 -3.28
C VAL A 35 -1.42 7.63 -4.12
N SER A 36 -0.98 8.70 -3.46
CA SER A 36 -0.15 9.74 -4.06
C SER A 36 1.33 9.37 -4.03
N ASP A 37 2.12 10.04 -4.86
CA ASP A 37 3.57 9.79 -5.00
C ASP A 37 4.33 9.96 -3.67
N ALA A 38 3.91 10.91 -2.83
CA ALA A 38 4.48 11.10 -1.49
C ALA A 38 4.35 9.86 -0.58
N ILE A 39 3.24 9.13 -0.68
CA ILE A 39 3.03 7.89 0.07
C ILE A 39 3.85 6.76 -0.54
N LEU A 40 3.96 6.73 -1.88
CA LEU A 40 4.78 5.77 -2.60
C LEU A 40 6.26 5.87 -2.17
N ALA A 41 6.79 7.09 -2.06
CA ALA A 41 8.16 7.33 -1.64
C ALA A 41 8.42 6.85 -0.20
N LYS A 42 7.44 7.02 0.71
CA LYS A 42 7.52 6.48 2.08
C LYS A 42 7.47 4.95 2.09
N TYR A 43 6.58 4.37 1.28
CA TYR A 43 6.52 2.93 1.10
C TYR A 43 7.84 2.37 0.55
N ASP A 44 8.40 2.98 -0.48
CA ASP A 44 9.66 2.53 -1.09
C ASP A 44 10.81 2.52 -0.07
N LYS A 45 10.89 3.55 0.79
CA LYS A 45 11.86 3.58 1.90
C LYS A 45 11.66 2.41 2.87
N LEU A 46 10.43 2.15 3.30
CA LEU A 46 10.12 1.03 4.19
C LEU A 46 10.36 -0.32 3.51
N ALA A 47 9.96 -0.45 2.25
CA ALA A 47 10.11 -1.66 1.45
C ALA A 47 11.59 -1.98 1.25
N ARG A 48 12.45 -0.99 1.00
CA ARG A 48 13.91 -1.21 0.93
C ARG A 48 14.50 -1.68 2.26
N LEU A 49 14.04 -1.11 3.38
CA LEU A 49 14.48 -1.52 4.72
C LEU A 49 14.02 -2.95 5.05
N LYS A 50 12.76 -3.28 4.78
CA LYS A 50 12.15 -4.58 5.07
C LYS A 50 12.58 -5.67 4.09
N SER A 51 12.82 -5.33 2.82
CA SER A 51 13.33 -6.24 1.80
C SER A 51 14.74 -6.73 2.12
N ARG A 52 15.58 -5.89 2.75
CA ARG A 52 16.86 -6.32 3.33
C ARG A 52 16.70 -7.41 4.41
N ASN A 53 15.56 -7.41 5.09
CA ASN A 53 15.18 -8.39 6.11
C ASN A 53 14.28 -9.53 5.57
N GLY A 54 14.03 -9.58 4.25
CA GLY A 54 13.15 -10.57 3.64
C GLY A 54 11.67 -10.46 4.05
N THR A 55 11.27 -9.33 4.64
CA THR A 55 9.91 -9.12 5.16
C THR A 55 9.11 -8.19 4.25
N LEU A 56 7.79 -8.42 4.14
CA LEU A 56 6.87 -7.49 3.48
C LEU A 56 6.51 -6.33 4.40
N VAL A 57 6.18 -5.18 3.82
CA VAL A 57 5.73 -4.01 4.59
C VAL A 57 4.27 -4.20 4.94
N ASP A 58 3.93 -4.05 6.21
CA ASP A 58 2.54 -4.10 6.65
C ASP A 58 1.82 -2.79 6.31
N ALA A 59 0.55 -2.87 5.90
CA ALA A 59 -0.24 -1.67 5.65
C ALA A 59 -0.44 -0.85 6.92
N GLY A 60 -0.48 -1.50 8.10
CA GLY A 60 -0.55 -0.81 9.38
C GLY A 60 0.75 -0.05 9.71
N GLU A 61 1.91 -0.62 9.35
CA GLU A 61 3.21 0.04 9.52
C GLU A 61 3.35 1.24 8.60
N LEU A 62 2.95 1.08 7.32
CA LEU A 62 2.92 2.20 6.37
C LEU A 62 1.96 3.30 6.84
N ALA A 63 0.82 2.93 7.40
CA ALA A 63 -0.15 3.87 7.94
C ALA A 63 0.38 4.62 9.18
N SER A 64 1.16 3.96 10.03
CA SER A 64 1.82 4.60 11.19
C SER A 64 2.88 5.63 10.76
N VAL A 65 3.61 5.36 9.67
CA VAL A 65 4.63 6.28 9.12
C VAL A 65 4.02 7.35 8.21
N SER A 66 2.82 7.12 7.71
CA SER A 66 2.11 8.02 6.81
C SER A 66 0.65 8.19 7.19
N PRO A 67 0.29 9.22 7.98
CA PRO A 67 -1.10 9.48 8.35
C PRO A 67 -2.01 9.70 7.13
N ALA A 68 -1.49 10.27 6.03
CA ALA A 68 -2.24 10.38 4.78
C ALA A 68 -2.62 9.01 4.17
N PHE A 69 -1.80 7.97 4.39
CA PHE A 69 -2.14 6.61 3.98
C PHE A 69 -3.17 5.99 4.93
N PHE A 70 -3.07 6.28 6.23
CA PHE A 70 -4.06 5.86 7.22
C PHE A 70 -5.45 6.43 6.91
N GLU A 71 -5.55 7.71 6.57
CA GLU A 71 -6.82 8.33 6.14
C GLU A 71 -7.39 7.64 4.90
N LEU A 72 -6.55 7.35 3.89
CA LEU A 72 -6.98 6.59 2.71
C LEU A 72 -7.41 5.15 3.04
N LEU A 73 -6.88 4.58 4.13
CA LEU A 73 -7.27 3.28 4.65
C LEU A 73 -8.64 3.33 5.34
N GLN A 74 -8.90 4.39 6.10
CA GLN A 74 -10.10 4.60 6.93
C GLN A 74 -11.31 5.12 6.14
N VAL A 75 -11.11 5.98 5.14
CA VAL A 75 -12.17 6.67 4.37
C VAL A 75 -13.05 5.72 3.52
N ARG A 76 -12.84 4.41 3.59
CA ARG A 76 -13.69 3.41 2.92
C ARG A 76 -14.07 2.24 3.84
N SER A 77 -14.48 2.56 5.07
CA SER A 77 -15.30 1.68 5.90
C SER A 77 -16.77 1.79 5.51
#